data_AF-A0A7K2TEL9-F1
#
_entry.id   AF-A0A7K2TEL9-F1
#
_cell.length_a   1.000
_cell.length_b   1.000
_cell.length_c   1.000
_cell.angle_alpha   90.00
_cell.angle_beta   90.00
_cell.angle_gamma   90.00
#
_symmetry.space_group_name_H-M   'P 1'
#
loop_
_entity.id
_entity.type
_entity.pdbx_description
1 polymer ?
#
loop_
_entity_poly.entity_id
_entity_poly.type
_entity_poly.pdbx_seq_one_letter_code
_entity_poly.pdbx_strand_id
1 'polypeptide(L)'
;MAAGEPAPAGPALLLGPGPAALGALPAGAVEELCVRMLSDAVALGHTDVVLAAHPAAAPHPGAPHPGARALAAAAVRLGARLTVTEEPPLPETLFRRLRPALVLGCSPTALLTAASLYGLPVARVGTGTLLDRLEPYGHEDRVPLVLAHTLLPGPSAPAAVAARRPGPDAGDAAGLVRAVGFVTRPKVLPALRAETEAWLRARLRGAPRRERDALVGRYFGRRRLAALGLPGGIPEGLAFLPHSPAARAAARRARSLRRGLRRR
;
A
#
# COMPACT_ATOMS: atom_id res chain seq x y z
N MET A 1 10.50 -15.77 -28.16
CA MET A 1 11.75 -15.16 -27.65
C MET A 1 11.86 -13.77 -28.26
N ALA A 2 11.49 -12.72 -27.53
CA ALA A 2 11.71 -11.35 -27.98
C ALA A 2 13.18 -10.99 -27.80
N ALA A 3 13.79 -10.42 -28.83
CA ALA A 3 15.16 -9.88 -28.79
C ALA A 3 15.30 -8.92 -27.60
N GLY A 4 16.40 -9.05 -26.86
CA GLY A 4 16.64 -8.31 -25.62
C GLY A 4 16.58 -6.81 -25.84
N GLU A 5 15.50 -6.21 -25.36
CA GLU A 5 15.37 -4.76 -25.29
C GLU A 5 16.52 -4.22 -24.41
N PRO A 6 17.22 -3.14 -24.84
CA PRO A 6 18.32 -2.58 -24.06
C PRO A 6 17.85 -2.28 -22.64
N ALA A 7 18.70 -2.59 -21.65
CA ALA A 7 18.38 -2.32 -20.26
C ALA A 7 18.02 -0.85 -20.08
N PRO A 8 16.93 -0.53 -19.36
CA PRO A 8 16.52 0.86 -19.16
C PRO A 8 17.64 1.64 -18.44
N ALA A 9 18.08 2.73 -19.05
CA ALA A 9 19.20 3.56 -18.60
C ALA A 9 18.77 5.00 -18.23
N GLY A 10 17.47 5.26 -18.16
CA GLY A 10 16.93 6.56 -17.80
C GLY A 10 17.01 6.88 -16.30
N PRO A 11 16.60 8.10 -15.89
CA PRO A 11 16.57 8.49 -14.48
C PRO A 11 15.64 7.60 -13.65
N ALA A 12 15.81 7.58 -12.33
CA ALA A 12 14.80 7.02 -11.44
C ALA A 12 13.57 7.93 -11.43
N LEU A 13 12.38 7.34 -11.57
CA LEU A 13 11.11 8.04 -11.60
C LEU A 13 10.36 7.83 -10.28
N LEU A 14 10.12 8.90 -9.53
CA LEU A 14 9.32 8.88 -8.31
C LEU A 14 7.86 9.22 -8.63
N LEU A 15 6.95 8.35 -8.21
CA LEU A 15 5.51 8.50 -8.38
C LEU A 15 4.84 8.73 -7.01
N GLY A 16 4.33 9.95 -6.82
CA GLY A 16 3.58 10.32 -5.63
C GLY A 16 2.25 9.53 -5.48
N PRO A 17 1.59 9.66 -4.31
CA PRO A 17 0.26 9.07 -4.11
C PRO A 17 -0.76 9.70 -5.07
N GLY A 18 -1.73 8.89 -5.50
CA GLY A 18 -2.89 9.38 -6.25
C GLY A 18 -3.79 10.28 -5.40
N PRO A 19 -4.81 10.92 -6.02
CA PRO A 19 -5.64 11.94 -5.39
C PRO A 19 -6.41 11.41 -4.18
N ALA A 20 -6.95 10.19 -4.27
CA ALA A 20 -7.69 9.61 -3.16
C ALA A 20 -6.78 9.18 -1.98
N ALA A 21 -5.54 8.77 -2.27
CA ALA A 21 -4.52 8.49 -1.27
C ALA A 21 -3.94 9.76 -0.60
N LEU A 22 -3.91 10.89 -1.30
CA LEU A 22 -3.51 12.20 -0.75
C LEU A 22 -4.45 12.65 0.38
N GLY A 23 -5.76 12.46 0.23
CA GLY A 23 -6.75 12.82 1.26
C GLY A 23 -6.65 12.00 2.55
N ALA A 24 -6.01 10.83 2.52
CA ALA A 24 -5.80 9.97 3.70
C ALA A 24 -4.52 10.31 4.48
N LEU A 25 -3.65 11.16 3.93
CA LEU A 25 -2.37 11.52 4.54
C LEU A 25 -2.49 12.84 5.33
N PRO A 26 -1.90 12.92 6.55
CA PRO A 26 -1.84 14.17 7.28
C PRO A 26 -0.93 15.17 6.57
N ALA A 27 -1.04 16.45 6.93
CA ALA A 27 -0.16 17.50 6.45
C ALA A 27 1.31 17.10 6.62
N GLY A 28 2.13 17.34 5.59
CA GLY A 28 3.56 16.99 5.57
C GLY A 28 3.89 15.52 5.27
N ALA A 29 2.95 14.58 5.41
CA ALA A 29 3.28 13.16 5.17
C ALA A 29 3.59 12.83 3.70
N VAL A 30 3.08 13.64 2.76
CA VAL A 30 3.43 13.53 1.34
C VAL A 30 4.88 13.93 1.11
N GLU A 31 5.32 15.02 1.75
CA GLU A 31 6.70 15.49 1.69
C GLU A 31 7.67 14.47 2.29
N GLU A 32 7.37 13.94 3.48
CA GLU A 32 8.16 12.89 4.11
C GLU A 32 8.25 11.62 3.23
N LEU A 33 7.14 11.26 2.58
CA LEU A 33 7.12 10.15 1.64
C LEU A 33 7.99 10.43 0.41
N CYS A 34 7.94 11.62 -0.17
CA CYS A 34 8.81 12.02 -1.28
C CYS A 34 10.29 12.01 -0.91
N VAL A 35 10.65 12.54 0.26
CA VAL A 35 12.04 12.51 0.76
C VAL A 35 12.51 11.08 0.97
N ARG A 36 11.65 10.20 1.50
CA ARG A 36 11.96 8.77 1.64
C ARG A 36 12.14 8.09 0.30
N MET A 37 11.25 8.34 -0.67
CA MET A 37 11.37 7.81 -2.03
C MET A 37 12.69 8.22 -2.70
N LEU A 38 13.11 9.48 -2.54
CA LEU A 38 14.40 9.96 -3.03
C LEU A 38 15.57 9.25 -2.34
N SER A 39 15.51 9.12 -1.01
CA SER A 39 16.56 8.41 -0.25
C SER A 39 16.66 6.94 -0.67
N ASP A 40 15.53 6.26 -0.87
CA ASP A 40 15.47 4.88 -1.34
C ASP A 40 16.03 4.73 -2.75
N ALA A 41 15.77 5.69 -3.65
CA ALA A 41 16.32 5.69 -5.01
C ALA A 41 17.86 5.82 -4.99
N VAL A 42 18.39 6.73 -4.18
CA VAL A 42 19.84 6.91 -4.02
C VAL A 42 20.49 5.69 -3.38
N ALA A 43 19.85 5.07 -2.38
CA ALA A 43 20.33 3.83 -1.76
C ALA A 43 20.37 2.66 -2.75
N LEU A 44 19.53 2.68 -3.79
CA LEU A 44 19.54 1.73 -4.90
C LEU A 44 20.54 2.11 -6.02
N GLY A 45 21.30 3.19 -5.85
CA GLY A 45 22.34 3.63 -6.79
C GLY A 45 21.88 4.64 -7.83
N HIS A 46 20.68 5.20 -7.72
CA HIS A 46 20.15 6.17 -8.68
C HIS A 46 20.29 7.61 -8.17
N THR A 47 21.12 8.41 -8.84
CA THR A 47 21.38 9.81 -8.49
C THR A 47 20.71 10.81 -9.43
N ASP A 48 20.30 10.39 -10.64
CA ASP A 48 19.41 11.15 -11.51
C ASP A 48 17.96 10.78 -11.23
N VAL A 49 17.17 11.73 -10.73
CA VAL A 49 15.84 11.48 -10.22
C VAL A 49 14.83 12.47 -10.79
N VAL A 50 13.73 11.95 -11.32
CA VAL A 50 12.56 12.71 -11.76
C VAL A 50 11.40 12.46 -10.80
N LEU A 51 10.83 13.50 -10.22
CA LEU A 51 9.58 13.43 -9.47
C LEU A 51 8.42 13.78 -10.39
N ALA A 52 7.54 12.81 -10.64
CA ALA A 52 6.22 13.03 -11.22
C ALA A 52 5.19 13.18 -10.11
N ALA A 53 5.01 14.41 -9.67
CA ALA A 53 4.07 14.76 -8.62
C ALA A 53 2.64 14.88 -9.16
N HIS A 54 1.67 14.22 -8.55
CA HIS A 54 0.27 14.32 -8.96
C HIS A 54 -0.24 15.77 -8.86
N PRO A 55 -1.01 16.30 -9.83
CA PRO A 55 -1.47 17.70 -9.80
C PRO A 55 -2.28 18.04 -8.54
N ALA A 56 -3.09 17.10 -8.07
CA ALA A 56 -3.86 17.24 -6.83
C ALA A 56 -3.01 17.32 -5.55
N ALA A 57 -1.70 17.11 -5.62
CA ALA A 57 -0.79 17.37 -4.51
C ALA A 57 -0.53 18.88 -4.35
N ALA A 58 -0.64 19.68 -5.42
CA ALA A 58 -0.44 21.11 -5.36
C ALA A 58 -1.66 21.81 -4.72
N PRO A 59 -1.47 22.85 -3.88
CA PRO A 59 -2.57 23.59 -3.27
C PRO A 59 -3.51 24.24 -4.30
N HIS A 60 -2.97 24.65 -5.44
CA HIS A 60 -3.71 25.18 -6.59
C HIS A 60 -2.93 24.90 -7.88
N PRO A 61 -3.57 24.97 -9.07
CA PRO A 61 -2.86 24.86 -10.35
C PRO A 61 -1.68 25.84 -10.44
N GLY A 62 -0.53 25.36 -10.93
CA GLY A 62 0.71 26.14 -11.02
C GLY A 62 1.43 26.40 -9.70
N ALA A 63 0.91 25.93 -8.55
CA ALA A 63 1.65 26.02 -7.29
C ALA A 63 2.82 25.01 -7.27
N PRO A 64 3.97 25.37 -6.68
CA PRO A 64 5.03 24.41 -6.40
C PRO A 64 4.51 23.23 -5.57
N HIS A 65 5.10 22.06 -5.79
CA HIS A 65 4.79 20.87 -5.00
C HIS A 65 4.99 21.15 -3.49
N PRO A 66 4.05 20.74 -2.61
CA PRO A 66 4.26 20.82 -1.18
C PRO A 66 5.54 20.08 -0.78
N GLY A 67 6.49 20.78 -0.18
CA GLY A 67 7.76 20.20 0.21
C GLY A 67 8.84 20.21 -0.88
N ALA A 68 8.65 20.93 -2.00
CA ALA A 68 9.69 21.11 -3.02
C ALA A 68 11.02 21.60 -2.42
N ARG A 69 10.98 22.51 -1.43
CA ARG A 69 12.18 22.99 -0.72
C ARG A 69 12.88 21.88 0.07
N ALA A 70 12.13 21.08 0.84
CA ALA A 70 12.71 20.01 1.62
C ALA A 70 13.25 18.88 0.74
N LEU A 71 12.57 18.59 -0.36
CA LEU A 71 13.01 17.62 -1.34
C LEU A 71 14.28 18.08 -2.07
N ALA A 72 14.36 19.35 -2.46
CA ALA A 72 15.58 19.94 -3.02
C ALA A 72 16.74 19.90 -2.02
N ALA A 73 16.48 20.26 -0.76
CA ALA A 73 17.49 20.16 0.30
C ALA A 73 17.95 18.70 0.53
N ALA A 74 17.03 17.74 0.49
CA ALA A 74 17.35 16.32 0.58
C ALA A 74 18.19 15.85 -0.62
N ALA A 75 17.85 16.28 -1.84
CA ALA A 75 18.60 15.96 -3.04
C ALA A 75 20.05 16.45 -2.96
N VAL A 76 20.26 17.70 -2.52
CA VAL A 76 21.60 18.25 -2.30
C VAL A 76 22.38 17.44 -1.27
N ARG A 77 21.78 17.12 -0.10
CA ARG A 77 22.44 16.32 0.94
C ARG A 77 22.80 14.91 0.47
N LEU A 78 21.99 14.32 -0.40
CA LEU A 78 22.17 12.97 -0.92
C LEU A 78 23.02 12.93 -2.20
N GLY A 79 23.46 14.08 -2.72
CA GLY A 79 24.22 14.15 -3.98
C GLY A 79 23.41 13.76 -5.22
N ALA A 80 22.08 13.93 -5.17
CA ALA A 80 21.18 13.58 -6.27
C ALA A 80 20.80 14.81 -7.10
N ARG A 81 20.69 14.64 -8.41
CA ARG A 81 20.07 15.61 -9.32
C ARG A 81 18.57 15.33 -9.36
N LEU A 82 17.79 16.29 -8.89
CA LEU A 82 16.33 16.21 -8.84
C LEU A 82 15.71 17.11 -9.91
N THR A 83 14.84 16.53 -10.72
CA THR A 83 13.93 17.26 -11.62
C THR A 83 12.49 17.03 -11.16
N VAL A 84 11.72 18.09 -11.00
CA VAL A 84 10.29 18.01 -10.66
C VAL A 84 9.50 18.39 -11.91
N THR A 85 8.56 17.54 -12.34
CA THR A 85 7.69 17.86 -13.47
C THR A 85 6.54 18.76 -13.02
N GLU A 86 6.32 19.88 -13.71
CA GLU A 86 5.28 20.86 -13.32
C GLU A 86 3.86 20.39 -13.68
N GLU A 87 3.71 19.72 -14.82
CA GLU A 87 2.49 19.03 -15.22
C GLU A 87 2.87 17.59 -15.59
N PRO A 88 2.69 16.60 -14.70
CA PRO A 88 3.01 15.24 -15.07
C PRO A 88 2.07 14.81 -16.20
N PRO A 89 2.57 14.42 -17.38
CA PRO A 89 1.74 13.63 -18.26
C PRO A 89 1.39 12.32 -17.55
N LEU A 90 0.42 11.57 -18.10
CA LEU A 90 0.13 10.21 -17.64
C LEU A 90 1.44 9.43 -17.40
N PRO A 91 1.60 8.69 -16.29
CA PRO A 91 2.83 7.97 -15.97
C PRO A 91 3.39 7.14 -17.14
N GLU A 92 2.50 6.55 -17.94
CA GLU A 92 2.78 5.80 -19.18
C GLU A 92 3.59 6.60 -20.20
N THR A 93 3.34 7.90 -20.30
CA THR A 93 4.10 8.80 -21.18
C THR A 93 5.54 8.97 -20.67
N LEU A 94 5.72 9.08 -19.35
CA LEU A 94 7.03 9.17 -18.73
C LEU A 94 7.80 7.85 -18.87
N PHE A 95 7.12 6.71 -18.73
CA PHE A 95 7.73 5.39 -18.96
C PHE A 95 8.30 5.28 -20.38
N ARG A 96 7.54 5.74 -21.39
CA ARG A 96 8.00 5.72 -22.80
C ARG A 96 9.11 6.71 -23.09
N ARG A 97 9.00 7.93 -22.59
CA ARG A 97 9.94 9.03 -22.90
C ARG A 97 11.26 8.91 -22.15
N LEU A 98 11.18 8.62 -20.85
CA LEU A 98 12.36 8.59 -19.99
C LEU A 98 13.03 7.22 -19.98
N ARG A 99 12.28 6.14 -20.25
CA ARG A 99 12.70 4.74 -20.01
C ARG A 99 13.43 4.58 -18.67
N PRO A 100 12.73 4.86 -17.55
CA PRO A 100 13.35 4.95 -16.23
C PRO A 100 14.11 3.68 -15.87
N ALA A 101 15.34 3.80 -15.35
CA ALA A 101 16.07 2.65 -14.80
C ALA A 101 15.38 2.08 -13.55
N LEU A 102 14.53 2.86 -12.89
CA LEU A 102 13.74 2.46 -11.74
C LEU A 102 12.49 3.33 -11.61
N VAL A 103 11.35 2.74 -11.26
CA VAL A 103 10.13 3.47 -10.88
C VAL A 103 9.82 3.19 -9.40
N LEU A 104 9.78 4.22 -8.55
CA LEU A 104 9.44 4.07 -7.14
C LEU A 104 8.15 4.80 -6.80
N GLY A 105 7.40 4.25 -5.86
CA GLY A 105 6.41 5.06 -5.16
C GLY A 105 5.25 4.28 -4.58
N CYS A 106 4.08 4.92 -4.55
CA CYS A 106 2.88 4.38 -3.91
C CYS A 106 1.61 4.42 -4.76
N SER A 107 1.71 4.79 -6.04
CA SER A 107 0.60 4.69 -6.99
C SER A 107 0.50 3.24 -7.49
N PRO A 108 -0.46 2.43 -6.99
CA PRO A 108 -0.49 0.99 -7.25
C PRO A 108 -0.67 0.69 -8.73
N THR A 109 -1.58 1.39 -9.40
CA THR A 109 -1.84 1.21 -10.83
C THR A 109 -0.62 1.57 -11.66
N ALA A 110 0.00 2.72 -11.42
CA ALA A 110 1.16 3.14 -12.21
C ALA A 110 2.37 2.21 -12.02
N LEU A 111 2.59 1.70 -10.80
CA LEU A 111 3.66 0.73 -10.54
C LEU A 111 3.40 -0.63 -11.19
N LEU A 112 2.17 -1.15 -11.09
CA LEU A 112 1.80 -2.41 -11.74
C LEU A 112 1.87 -2.29 -13.26
N THR A 113 1.47 -1.14 -13.82
CA THR A 113 1.63 -0.80 -15.24
C THR A 113 3.11 -0.78 -15.64
N ALA A 114 3.96 -0.07 -14.90
CA ALA A 114 5.40 0.00 -15.16
C ALA A 114 6.04 -1.39 -15.17
N ALA A 115 5.73 -2.24 -14.18
CA ALA A 115 6.27 -3.58 -14.07
C ALA A 115 5.75 -4.53 -15.17
N SER A 116 4.43 -4.54 -15.38
CA SER A 116 3.77 -5.60 -16.19
C SER A 116 3.70 -5.26 -17.67
N LEU A 117 3.52 -3.98 -18.02
CA LEU A 117 3.31 -3.54 -19.40
C LEU A 117 4.55 -2.92 -20.02
N TYR A 118 5.44 -2.34 -19.19
CA TYR A 118 6.68 -1.69 -19.65
C TYR A 118 7.95 -2.45 -19.26
N GLY A 119 7.83 -3.54 -18.48
CA GLY A 119 8.98 -4.32 -18.02
C GLY A 119 9.99 -3.52 -17.19
N LEU A 120 9.58 -2.42 -16.56
CA LEU A 120 10.49 -1.56 -15.80
C LEU A 120 10.78 -2.14 -14.41
N PRO A 121 12.00 -1.96 -13.87
CA PRO A 121 12.25 -2.20 -12.46
C PRO A 121 11.38 -1.28 -11.61
N VAL A 122 10.75 -1.84 -10.58
CA VAL A 122 9.88 -1.08 -9.68
C VAL A 122 10.18 -1.36 -8.22
N ALA A 123 9.99 -0.35 -7.37
CA ALA A 123 10.04 -0.50 -5.92
C ALA A 123 8.86 0.22 -5.26
N ARG A 124 8.11 -0.51 -4.43
CA ARG A 124 7.00 0.08 -3.67
C ARG A 124 7.51 0.76 -2.40
N VAL A 125 7.14 2.03 -2.23
CA VAL A 125 7.47 2.86 -1.07
C VAL A 125 6.19 3.45 -0.52
N GLY A 126 5.88 3.23 0.76
CA GLY A 126 4.72 3.85 1.41
C GLY A 126 3.35 3.18 1.20
N THR A 127 3.23 2.14 0.35
CA THR A 127 1.95 1.41 0.17
C THR A 127 1.42 0.82 1.47
N GLY A 128 2.31 0.36 2.36
CA GLY A 128 1.91 -0.09 3.71
C GLY A 128 1.32 1.05 4.54
N THR A 129 2.00 2.20 4.60
CA THR A 129 1.54 3.39 5.34
C THR A 129 0.17 3.86 4.84
N LEU A 130 -0.05 3.81 3.52
CA LEU A 130 -1.36 4.10 2.94
C LEU A 130 -2.41 3.09 3.40
N LEU A 131 -2.14 1.78 3.33
CA LEU A 131 -3.08 0.74 3.79
C LEU A 131 -3.51 0.90 5.27
N ASP A 132 -2.59 1.36 6.13
CA ASP A 132 -2.85 1.59 7.56
C ASP A 132 -3.77 2.79 7.81
N ARG A 133 -3.75 3.78 6.91
CA ARG A 133 -4.46 5.07 7.07
C ARG A 133 -5.68 5.21 6.18
N LEU A 134 -5.84 4.33 5.20
CA LEU A 134 -6.90 4.40 4.20
C LEU A 134 -8.27 4.13 4.85
N GLU A 135 -9.02 5.22 5.02
CA GLU A 135 -10.39 5.22 5.52
C GLU A 135 -11.36 5.82 4.48
N PRO A 136 -12.61 5.36 4.43
CA PRO A 136 -13.15 4.22 5.18
C PRO A 136 -12.48 2.91 4.77
N TYR A 137 -12.50 1.87 5.61
CA TYR A 137 -11.94 0.54 5.22
C TYR A 137 -12.39 0.09 3.81
N GLY A 138 -13.62 0.40 3.42
CA GLY A 138 -14.19 0.07 2.10
C GLY A 138 -13.67 0.87 0.89
N HIS A 139 -12.65 1.72 1.07
CA HIS A 139 -12.11 2.60 0.05
C HIS A 139 -11.68 1.84 -1.22
N GLU A 140 -11.94 2.43 -2.39
CA GLU A 140 -11.68 1.80 -3.69
C GLU A 140 -10.21 1.42 -3.92
N ASP A 141 -9.29 2.28 -3.50
CA ASP A 141 -7.85 2.02 -3.57
C ASP A 141 -7.35 0.87 -2.68
N ARG A 142 -8.15 0.32 -1.77
CA ARG A 142 -7.66 -0.74 -0.85
C ARG A 142 -7.19 -1.97 -1.62
N VAL A 143 -7.95 -2.44 -2.61
CA VAL A 143 -7.56 -3.63 -3.39
C VAL A 143 -6.32 -3.37 -4.28
N PRO A 144 -6.26 -2.29 -5.06
CA PRO A 144 -5.04 -1.92 -5.78
C PRO A 144 -3.81 -1.80 -4.88
N LEU A 145 -3.93 -1.18 -3.70
CA LEU A 145 -2.82 -1.06 -2.75
C LEU A 145 -2.38 -2.41 -2.18
N VAL A 146 -3.31 -3.32 -1.89
CA VAL A 146 -2.99 -4.70 -1.46
C VAL A 146 -2.19 -5.43 -2.54
N LEU A 147 -2.64 -5.35 -3.80
CA LEU A 147 -1.94 -5.95 -4.94
C LEU A 147 -0.52 -5.40 -5.08
N ALA A 148 -0.37 -4.07 -5.11
CA ALA A 148 0.96 -3.46 -5.21
C ALA A 148 1.84 -3.81 -3.99
N HIS A 149 1.28 -3.85 -2.78
CA HIS A 149 2.03 -4.15 -1.56
C HIS A 149 2.55 -5.61 -1.53
N THR A 150 1.78 -6.54 -2.06
CA THR A 150 2.14 -7.97 -2.08
C THR A 150 3.00 -8.36 -3.28
N LEU A 151 2.65 -7.88 -4.47
CA LEU A 151 3.28 -8.31 -5.71
C LEU A 151 4.58 -7.59 -6.01
N LEU A 152 4.79 -6.38 -5.49
CA LEU A 152 5.96 -5.58 -5.84
C LEU A 152 7.02 -5.62 -4.72
N PRO A 153 8.31 -5.65 -5.06
CA PRO A 153 9.38 -5.60 -4.09
C PRO A 153 9.49 -4.22 -3.44
N GLY A 154 9.95 -4.18 -2.19
CA GLY A 154 10.34 -2.93 -1.53
C GLY A 154 11.79 -2.55 -1.84
N PRO A 155 12.19 -1.30 -1.57
CA PRO A 155 13.57 -0.84 -1.78
C PRO A 155 14.61 -1.57 -0.92
N SER A 156 14.17 -2.16 0.20
CA SER A 156 15.02 -2.99 1.07
C SER A 156 15.39 -4.36 0.47
N ALA A 157 14.91 -4.68 -0.75
CA ALA A 157 15.27 -5.89 -1.48
C ALA A 157 15.87 -5.57 -2.86
N PRO A 158 17.08 -4.96 -2.94
CA PRO A 158 17.67 -4.49 -4.20
C PRO A 158 17.78 -5.58 -5.27
N ALA A 159 18.13 -6.80 -4.88
CA ALA A 159 18.21 -7.93 -5.81
C ALA A 159 16.85 -8.31 -6.41
N ALA A 160 15.76 -8.18 -5.64
CA ALA A 160 14.42 -8.44 -6.15
C ALA A 160 13.95 -7.32 -7.09
N VAL A 161 14.27 -6.07 -6.78
CA VAL A 161 14.00 -4.91 -7.65
C VAL A 161 14.74 -5.07 -9.00
N ALA A 162 16.05 -5.32 -8.96
CA ALA A 162 16.87 -5.46 -10.16
C ALA A 162 16.45 -6.67 -11.01
N ALA A 163 16.15 -7.81 -10.37
CA ALA A 163 15.68 -9.00 -11.06
C ALA A 163 14.19 -8.96 -11.45
N ARG A 164 13.48 -7.86 -11.15
CA ARG A 164 12.03 -7.71 -11.36
C ARG A 164 11.23 -8.87 -10.78
N ARG A 165 11.69 -9.41 -9.64
CA ARG A 165 11.04 -10.52 -8.96
C ARG A 165 9.84 -10.02 -8.18
N PRO A 166 8.78 -10.85 -8.06
CA PRO A 166 7.66 -10.54 -7.20
C PRO A 166 8.11 -10.26 -5.75
N GLY A 167 7.29 -9.51 -5.04
CA GLY A 167 7.45 -9.27 -3.62
C GLY A 167 7.44 -10.58 -2.81
N PRO A 168 8.01 -10.57 -1.59
CA PRO A 168 8.14 -11.77 -0.75
C PRO A 168 6.78 -12.39 -0.38
N ASP A 169 5.70 -11.60 -0.42
CA ASP A 169 4.35 -12.03 -0.06
C ASP A 169 3.49 -12.43 -1.28
N ALA A 170 4.08 -12.54 -2.47
CA ALA A 170 3.34 -12.78 -3.72
C ALA A 170 2.68 -14.17 -3.81
N GLY A 171 3.16 -15.15 -3.05
CA GLY A 171 2.78 -16.57 -3.18
C GLY A 171 1.28 -16.88 -3.02
N ASP A 172 0.50 -16.00 -2.39
CA ASP A 172 -0.96 -16.13 -2.30
C ASP A 172 -1.69 -14.77 -2.37
N ALA A 173 -1.27 -13.94 -3.34
CA ALA A 173 -1.92 -12.64 -3.56
C ALA A 173 -3.40 -12.79 -3.94
N ALA A 174 -3.76 -13.85 -4.67
CA ALA A 174 -5.14 -14.11 -5.10
C ALA A 174 -6.08 -14.37 -3.91
N GLY A 175 -5.69 -15.26 -2.98
CA GLY A 175 -6.48 -15.54 -1.78
C GLY A 175 -6.62 -14.30 -0.90
N LEU A 176 -5.54 -13.53 -0.72
CA LEU A 176 -5.57 -12.27 0.03
C LEU A 176 -6.54 -11.26 -0.59
N VAL A 177 -6.50 -11.06 -1.91
CA VAL A 177 -7.37 -10.10 -2.60
C VAL A 177 -8.84 -10.50 -2.51
N ARG A 178 -9.16 -11.80 -2.64
CA ARG A 178 -10.53 -12.30 -2.46
C ARG A 178 -11.02 -12.09 -1.03
N ALA A 179 -10.17 -12.39 -0.04
CA ALA A 179 -10.47 -12.14 1.38
C ALA A 179 -10.68 -10.63 1.67
N VAL A 180 -9.78 -9.77 1.20
CA VAL A 180 -9.92 -8.31 1.35
C VAL A 180 -11.18 -7.83 0.64
N GLY A 181 -11.45 -8.29 -0.58
CA GLY A 181 -12.65 -7.96 -1.35
C GLY A 181 -13.93 -8.25 -0.58
N PHE A 182 -14.05 -9.44 0.02
CA PHE A 182 -15.16 -9.79 0.91
C PHE A 182 -15.25 -8.85 2.11
N VAL A 183 -14.15 -8.62 2.81
CA VAL A 183 -14.13 -7.77 4.01
C VAL A 183 -14.50 -6.33 3.68
N THR A 184 -14.14 -5.84 2.48
CA THR A 184 -14.49 -4.52 1.95
C THR A 184 -15.97 -4.44 1.62
N ARG A 185 -16.50 -5.40 0.83
CA ARG A 185 -17.89 -5.39 0.33
C ARG A 185 -18.64 -6.69 0.64
N PRO A 186 -18.92 -7.00 1.91
CA PRO A 186 -19.49 -8.30 2.31
C PRO A 186 -20.92 -8.54 1.80
N LYS A 187 -21.67 -7.45 1.54
CA LYS A 187 -23.02 -7.53 0.95
C LYS A 187 -23.00 -7.81 -0.55
N VAL A 188 -21.94 -7.41 -1.25
CA VAL A 188 -21.80 -7.58 -2.70
C VAL A 188 -21.17 -8.93 -3.02
N LEU A 189 -20.28 -9.42 -2.16
CA LEU A 189 -19.54 -10.67 -2.36
C LEU A 189 -19.89 -11.74 -1.31
N PRO A 190 -21.17 -12.00 -0.98
CA PRO A 190 -21.54 -12.89 0.13
C PRO A 190 -21.02 -14.32 -0.05
N ALA A 191 -20.89 -14.78 -1.30
CA ALA A 191 -20.37 -16.10 -1.65
C ALA A 191 -18.91 -16.32 -1.19
N LEU A 192 -18.12 -15.24 -1.05
CA LEU A 192 -16.72 -15.33 -0.61
C LEU A 192 -16.56 -15.52 0.90
N ARG A 193 -17.65 -15.54 1.67
CA ARG A 193 -17.56 -15.61 3.14
C ARG A 193 -16.83 -16.88 3.62
N ALA A 194 -17.30 -18.05 3.20
CA ALA A 194 -16.75 -19.33 3.65
C ALA A 194 -15.27 -19.47 3.25
N GLU A 195 -14.95 -19.06 2.03
CA GLU A 195 -13.58 -19.02 1.53
C GLU A 195 -12.69 -18.08 2.34
N THR A 196 -13.17 -16.87 2.63
CA THR A 196 -12.43 -15.88 3.43
C THR A 196 -12.16 -16.40 4.85
N GLU A 197 -13.14 -17.05 5.47
CA GLU A 197 -12.95 -17.66 6.79
C GLU A 197 -11.92 -18.80 6.76
N ALA A 198 -11.99 -19.67 5.76
CA ALA A 198 -11.03 -20.77 5.60
C ALA A 198 -9.61 -20.22 5.37
N TRP A 199 -9.47 -19.23 4.49
CA TRP A 199 -8.21 -18.55 4.19
C TRP A 199 -7.60 -17.90 5.43
N LEU A 200 -8.39 -17.14 6.19
CA LEU A 200 -7.94 -16.50 7.44
C LEU A 200 -7.53 -17.55 8.48
N ARG A 201 -8.30 -18.64 8.65
CA ARG A 201 -7.91 -19.73 9.57
C ARG A 201 -6.59 -20.37 9.16
N ALA A 202 -6.42 -20.66 7.87
CA ALA A 202 -5.19 -21.25 7.35
C ALA A 202 -3.98 -20.34 7.60
N ARG A 203 -4.11 -19.04 7.32
CA ARG A 203 -3.01 -18.08 7.46
C ARG A 203 -2.66 -17.73 8.91
N LEU A 204 -3.64 -17.80 9.81
CA LEU A 204 -3.46 -17.49 11.23
C LEU A 204 -3.05 -18.71 12.08
N ARG A 205 -3.30 -19.94 11.59
CA ARG A 205 -2.95 -21.17 12.30
C ARG A 205 -1.43 -21.35 12.29
N GLY A 206 -0.84 -21.56 13.47
CA GLY A 206 0.61 -21.84 13.61
C GLY A 206 1.54 -20.65 13.36
N ALA A 207 1.05 -19.54 12.80
CA ALA A 207 1.85 -18.34 12.57
C ALA A 207 2.19 -17.64 13.90
N PRO A 208 3.43 -17.14 14.08
CA PRO A 208 3.82 -16.34 15.23
C PRO A 208 2.88 -15.15 15.44
N ARG A 209 2.60 -14.81 16.70
CA ARG A 209 1.65 -13.73 17.04
C ARG A 209 1.97 -12.42 16.30
N ARG A 210 3.24 -12.06 16.17
CA ARG A 210 3.67 -10.84 15.49
C ARG A 210 3.27 -10.81 14.01
N GLU A 211 3.40 -11.94 13.30
CA GLU A 211 3.02 -12.05 11.89
C GLU A 211 1.50 -11.99 11.71
N ARG A 212 0.75 -12.65 12.62
CA ARG A 212 -0.71 -12.57 12.64
C ARG A 212 -1.19 -11.14 12.85
N ASP A 213 -0.60 -10.45 13.82
CA ASP A 213 -0.94 -9.08 14.16
C ASP A 213 -0.56 -8.12 13.00
N ALA A 214 0.55 -8.36 12.31
CA ALA A 214 0.95 -7.62 11.11
C ALA A 214 -0.02 -7.83 9.94
N LEU A 215 -0.40 -9.08 9.62
CA LEU A 215 -1.37 -9.41 8.58
C LEU A 215 -2.73 -8.76 8.86
N VAL A 216 -3.26 -8.96 10.06
CA VAL A 216 -4.57 -8.43 10.48
C VAL A 216 -4.55 -6.90 10.52
N GLY A 217 -3.49 -6.31 11.07
CA GLY A 217 -3.34 -4.86 11.14
C GLY A 217 -3.29 -4.23 9.76
N ARG A 218 -2.39 -4.71 8.89
CA ARG A 218 -2.12 -4.15 7.56
C ARG A 218 -3.32 -4.23 6.62
N TYR A 219 -3.91 -5.42 6.50
CA TYR A 219 -4.85 -5.67 5.40
C TYR A 219 -6.31 -5.59 5.81
N PHE A 220 -6.64 -5.99 7.04
CA PHE A 220 -8.02 -6.27 7.42
C PHE A 220 -8.60 -5.36 8.49
N GLY A 221 -7.78 -4.83 9.39
CA GLY A 221 -8.24 -4.11 10.57
C GLY A 221 -8.96 -5.03 11.57
N ARG A 222 -8.41 -5.17 12.78
CA ARG A 222 -8.95 -6.08 13.81
C ARG A 222 -10.44 -5.82 14.12
N ARG A 223 -10.83 -4.54 14.22
CA ARG A 223 -12.22 -4.15 14.51
C ARG A 223 -13.18 -4.56 13.39
N ARG A 224 -12.72 -4.51 12.13
CA ARG A 224 -13.53 -4.87 10.97
C ARG A 224 -13.75 -6.39 10.91
N LEU A 225 -12.70 -7.19 11.12
CA LEU A 225 -12.85 -8.65 11.24
C LEU A 225 -13.79 -9.03 12.38
N ALA A 226 -13.67 -8.38 13.54
CA ALA A 226 -14.57 -8.60 14.67
C ALA A 226 -16.03 -8.29 14.33
N ALA A 227 -16.29 -7.18 13.63
CA ALA A 227 -17.64 -6.79 13.22
C ALA A 227 -18.28 -7.81 12.26
N LEU A 228 -17.48 -8.48 11.43
CA LEU A 228 -17.93 -9.51 10.49
C LEU A 228 -17.94 -10.93 11.08
N GLY A 229 -17.47 -11.09 12.32
CA GLY A 229 -17.32 -12.39 12.99
C GLY A 229 -16.26 -13.28 12.34
N LEU A 230 -15.23 -12.69 11.73
CA LEU A 230 -14.16 -13.40 11.03
C LEU A 230 -12.97 -13.73 11.95
N PRO A 231 -12.20 -14.80 11.63
CA PRO A 231 -10.98 -15.14 12.35
C PRO A 231 -10.00 -13.96 12.41
N GLY A 232 -9.27 -13.81 13.52
CA GLY A 232 -8.34 -12.69 13.74
C GLY A 232 -8.96 -11.40 14.29
N GLY A 233 -10.30 -11.29 14.30
CA GLY A 233 -11.00 -10.14 14.89
C GLY A 233 -11.08 -10.17 16.42
N ILE A 234 -11.05 -11.36 17.02
CA ILE A 234 -11.23 -11.60 18.46
C ILE A 234 -9.98 -12.32 19.00
N PRO A 235 -9.45 -11.95 20.18
CA PRO A 235 -8.34 -12.68 20.81
C PRO A 235 -8.65 -14.18 20.95
N GLU A 236 -7.63 -15.04 20.85
CA GLU A 236 -7.81 -16.51 20.84
C GLU A 236 -8.59 -17.04 22.04
N GLY A 237 -8.36 -16.50 23.24
CA GLY A 237 -9.13 -16.85 24.45
C GLY A 237 -10.62 -16.47 24.42
N LEU A 238 -11.06 -15.73 23.39
CA LEU A 238 -12.44 -15.33 23.17
C LEU A 238 -12.97 -15.81 21.81
N ALA A 239 -12.24 -16.69 21.11
CA ALA A 239 -12.58 -17.17 19.77
C ALA A 239 -13.87 -18.04 19.73
N PHE A 240 -14.43 -18.42 20.88
CA PHE A 240 -15.72 -19.10 21.00
C PHE A 240 -16.94 -18.16 20.81
N LEU A 241 -16.75 -16.85 21.00
CA LEU A 241 -17.83 -15.85 20.95
C LEU A 241 -18.58 -15.70 19.61
N PRO A 242 -17.93 -15.75 18.42
CA PRO A 242 -18.65 -15.59 17.15
C PRO A 242 -19.54 -16.80 16.81
N HIS A 243 -19.27 -17.97 17.39
CA HIS A 243 -19.99 -19.22 17.11
C HIS A 243 -21.26 -19.41 17.94
N SER A 244 -21.58 -18.51 18.87
CA SER A 244 -22.81 -18.61 19.69
C SER A 244 -23.61 -17.30 19.65
N PRO A 245 -24.89 -17.33 19.20
CA PRO A 245 -25.79 -16.19 19.24
C PRO A 245 -25.94 -15.61 20.65
N ALA A 246 -25.99 -16.49 21.66
CA ALA A 246 -26.10 -16.12 23.07
C ALA A 246 -24.84 -15.38 23.58
N ALA A 247 -23.65 -15.85 23.22
CA ALA A 247 -22.39 -15.19 23.59
C ALA A 247 -22.26 -13.80 22.97
N ARG A 248 -22.71 -13.61 21.71
CA ARG A 248 -22.78 -12.29 21.07
C ARG A 248 -23.76 -11.35 21.78
N ALA A 249 -24.90 -11.84 22.23
CA ALA A 249 -25.88 -11.04 22.98
C ALA A 249 -25.34 -10.64 24.36
N ALA A 250 -24.69 -11.57 25.07
CA ALA A 250 -24.06 -11.33 26.36
C ALA A 250 -22.91 -10.31 26.25
N ALA A 251 -22.03 -10.43 25.26
CA ALA A 251 -20.93 -9.49 25.03
C ALA A 251 -21.43 -8.06 24.70
N ARG A 252 -22.54 -7.95 23.94
CA ARG A 252 -23.18 -6.66 23.66
C ARG A 252 -23.76 -6.01 24.92
N ARG A 253 -24.45 -6.79 25.77
CA ARG A 253 -24.97 -6.33 27.07
C ARG A 253 -23.85 -5.92 28.03
N ALA A 254 -22.76 -6.68 28.11
CA ALA A 254 -21.61 -6.32 28.94
C ALA A 254 -20.94 -5.01 28.49
N ARG A 255 -20.85 -4.76 27.17
CA ARG A 255 -20.31 -3.50 26.63
C ARG A 255 -21.23 -2.30 26.85
N SER A 256 -22.56 -2.46 26.79
CA SER A 256 -23.49 -1.36 27.07
C SER A 256 -23.45 -0.95 28.54
N LEU A 257 -23.35 -1.93 29.46
CA LEU A 257 -23.18 -1.67 30.89
C LEU A 257 -21.86 -0.96 31.20
N ARG A 258 -20.74 -1.39 30.59
CA ARG A 258 -19.44 -0.70 30.72
C ARG A 258 -19.42 0.72 30.16
N ARG A 259 -20.21 1.02 29.12
CA ARG A 259 -20.34 2.38 28.59
C ARG A 259 -21.20 3.27 29.48
N GLY A 260 -22.21 2.72 30.17
CA GLY A 260 -23.00 3.45 31.17
C GLY A 260 -22.17 3.84 32.39
N LEU A 261 -21.26 2.97 32.83
CA LEU A 261 -20.37 3.21 33.97
C LEU A 261 -19.23 4.19 33.69
N ARG A 262 -18.93 4.51 32.43
CA ARG A 262 -17.90 5.49 32.01
C ARG A 262 -18.45 6.89 31.72
N ARG A 263 -19.77 7.07 31.85
CA ARG A 263 -20.49 8.35 31.65
C ARG A 263 -21.02 8.96 32.97
N ARG A 264 -20.60 8.41 34.11
CA ARG A 264 -20.70 9.00 35.44
C ARG A 264 -19.28 9.29 35.91
#